data_AF-A0A8S0FU29-F1
#
_entry.id   AF-A0A8S0FU29-F1
#
_cell.length_a   1.000
_cell.length_b   1.000
_cell.length_c   1.000
_cell.angle_alpha   90.00
_cell.angle_beta   90.00
_cell.angle_gamma   90.00
#
_symmetry.space_group_name_H-M   'P 1'
#
loop_
_entity.id
_entity.type
_entity.pdbx_description
1 polymer ?
#
loop_
_entity_poly.entity_id
_entity_poly.type
_entity_poly.pdbx_seq_one_letter_code
_entity_poly.pdbx_strand_id
1 'polypeptide(L)'
;MMLSAETAAGQYPSETVAAMARVCLGAEKIPSINVSKHRLDVQFDNVEEAIAMSAMYAANHLKGVTAIITMTESGRTALMTSRISSGLPIFAMSRHERTLNLTALYRGVTPVHFDSANDGVAAASEAVNLLRDKGYLMSGDLVIVTPKNAGRRDEYRGFY
;
A
#
# COMPACT_ATOMS: atom_id res chain seq x y z
N MET A 1 -3.78 -4.52 15.69
CA MET A 1 -4.49 -4.47 16.99
C MET A 1 -5.84 -5.13 16.79
N MET A 2 -6.39 -5.78 17.82
CA MET A 2 -7.71 -6.40 17.77
C MET A 2 -8.49 -6.01 19.03
N LEU A 3 -9.79 -5.75 18.88
CA LEU A 3 -10.74 -5.58 19.97
C LEU A 3 -11.61 -6.85 20.04
N SER A 4 -11.98 -7.25 21.24
CA SER A 4 -12.79 -8.45 21.48
C SER A 4 -14.05 -8.06 22.25
N ALA A 5 -14.08 -8.28 23.58
CA ALA A 5 -15.22 -7.97 24.42
C ALA A 5 -15.60 -6.49 24.39
N GLU A 6 -14.63 -5.60 24.18
CA GLU A 6 -14.83 -4.16 24.16
C GLU A 6 -15.80 -3.71 23.06
N THR A 7 -15.78 -4.39 21.90
CA THR A 7 -16.68 -4.11 20.77
C THR A 7 -17.84 -5.10 20.65
N ALA A 8 -17.67 -6.34 21.14
CA ALA A 8 -18.70 -7.37 21.03
C ALA A 8 -19.81 -7.26 22.08
N ALA A 9 -19.47 -6.86 23.31
CA ALA A 9 -20.40 -6.78 24.43
C ALA A 9 -20.18 -5.55 25.34
N GLY A 10 -19.24 -4.67 24.98
CA GLY A 10 -18.92 -3.47 25.73
C GLY A 10 -19.99 -2.39 25.62
N GLN A 11 -20.00 -1.47 26.58
CA GLN A 11 -20.95 -0.36 26.65
C GLN A 11 -20.65 0.76 25.65
N TYR A 12 -19.41 0.87 25.17
CA TYR A 12 -18.91 1.97 24.34
C TYR A 12 -18.10 1.47 23.13
N PRO A 13 -18.70 0.67 22.22
CA PRO A 13 -17.97 0.04 21.13
C PRO A 13 -17.37 1.06 20.15
N SER A 14 -18.12 2.12 19.82
CA SER A 14 -17.68 3.14 18.85
C SER A 14 -16.55 4.02 19.41
N GLU A 15 -16.63 4.36 20.69
CA GLU A 15 -15.68 5.18 21.42
C GLU A 15 -14.38 4.43 21.65
N THR A 16 -14.47 3.12 21.88
CA THR A 16 -13.30 2.23 21.97
C THR A 16 -12.53 2.20 20.65
N VAL A 17 -13.23 2.03 19.52
CA VAL A 17 -12.60 2.07 18.18
C VAL A 17 -11.99 3.45 17.94
N ALA A 18 -12.70 4.54 18.27
CA ALA A 18 -12.20 5.89 18.09
C ALA A 18 -10.97 6.16 18.99
N ALA A 19 -10.93 5.65 20.22
CA ALA A 19 -9.80 5.75 21.12
C ALA A 19 -8.59 4.98 20.57
N MET A 20 -8.80 3.74 20.11
CA MET A 20 -7.75 2.94 19.46
C MET A 20 -7.18 3.66 18.24
N ALA A 21 -8.03 4.21 17.37
CA ALA A 21 -7.59 4.96 16.19
C ALA A 21 -6.73 6.18 16.58
N ARG A 22 -7.14 6.96 17.59
CA ARG A 22 -6.33 8.10 18.08
C ARG A 22 -4.99 7.67 18.66
N VAL A 23 -4.94 6.56 19.41
CA VAL A 23 -3.68 6.02 19.95
C VAL A 23 -2.76 5.56 18.82
N CYS A 24 -3.28 4.86 17.81
CA CYS A 24 -2.51 4.46 16.62
C CYS A 24 -1.92 5.69 15.91
N LEU A 25 -2.75 6.70 15.60
CA LEU A 25 -2.28 7.94 14.95
C LEU A 25 -1.24 8.70 15.79
N GLY A 26 -1.35 8.66 17.12
CA GLY A 26 -0.37 9.25 18.03
C GLY A 26 0.96 8.48 18.01
N ALA A 27 0.89 7.15 18.12
CA ALA A 27 2.05 6.28 18.08
C ALA A 27 2.78 6.36 16.73
N GLU A 28 2.02 6.48 15.62
CA GLU A 28 2.52 6.57 14.23
C GLU A 28 3.43 7.78 13.96
N LYS A 29 3.38 8.81 14.82
CA LYS A 29 4.24 10.00 14.71
C LYS A 29 5.66 9.80 15.26
N ILE A 30 5.93 8.71 15.97
CA ILE A 30 7.26 8.46 16.54
C ILE A 30 8.26 8.21 15.39
N PRO A 31 9.42 8.89 15.33
CA PRO A 31 10.34 8.75 14.20
C PRO A 31 10.84 7.32 13.97
N SER A 32 11.06 6.54 15.05
CA SER A 32 11.65 5.20 14.97
C SER A 32 10.82 4.19 14.15
N ILE A 33 9.52 4.40 14.01
CA ILE A 33 8.62 3.52 13.25
C ILE A 33 8.36 4.00 11.81
N ASN A 34 8.88 5.18 11.45
CA ASN A 34 8.81 5.78 10.12
C ASN A 34 10.11 5.58 9.32
N VAL A 35 11.14 5.03 9.94
CA VAL A 35 12.44 4.75 9.32
C VAL A 35 12.61 3.25 9.16
N SER A 36 13.06 2.82 7.98
CA SER A 36 13.43 1.44 7.68
C SER A 36 14.92 1.37 7.36
N LYS A 37 15.55 0.23 7.64
CA LYS A 37 16.89 -0.09 7.09
C LYS A 37 16.83 -0.60 5.64
N HIS A 38 15.64 -0.62 5.04
CA HIS A 38 15.37 -1.01 3.64
C HIS A 38 15.91 -2.38 3.21
N ARG A 39 16.26 -3.24 4.17
CA ARG A 39 16.86 -4.56 3.95
C ARG A 39 18.05 -4.50 2.97
N LEU A 40 18.93 -3.52 3.15
CA LEU A 40 20.06 -3.25 2.25
C LEU A 40 20.99 -4.47 2.04
N ASP A 41 21.05 -5.39 2.99
CA ASP A 41 21.91 -6.59 2.93
C ASP A 41 21.18 -7.87 2.45
N VAL A 42 19.95 -7.74 1.91
CA VAL A 42 19.12 -8.89 1.49
C VAL A 42 19.07 -8.98 -0.04
N GLN A 43 19.40 -10.15 -0.58
CA GLN A 43 19.21 -10.46 -1.99
C GLN A 43 17.79 -10.97 -2.24
N PHE A 44 17.13 -10.46 -3.29
CA PHE A 44 15.79 -10.89 -3.69
C PHE A 44 15.88 -11.82 -4.90
N ASP A 45 15.12 -12.90 -4.87
CA ASP A 45 14.92 -13.87 -5.97
C ASP A 45 13.59 -13.65 -6.71
N ASN A 46 12.79 -12.68 -6.25
CA ASN A 46 11.45 -12.39 -6.76
C ASN A 46 11.35 -10.96 -7.29
N VAL A 47 10.96 -10.82 -8.56
CA VAL A 47 10.86 -9.53 -9.26
C VAL A 47 9.89 -8.57 -8.57
N GLU A 48 8.71 -9.03 -8.13
CA GLU A 48 7.74 -8.17 -7.45
C GLU A 48 8.26 -7.67 -6.10
N GLU A 49 9.03 -8.49 -5.37
CA GLU A 49 9.64 -8.05 -4.12
C GLU A 49 10.72 -7.01 -4.38
N ALA A 50 11.56 -7.20 -5.40
CA ALA A 50 12.56 -6.21 -5.80
C ALA A 50 11.92 -4.86 -6.21
N ILE A 51 10.81 -4.89 -6.97
CA ILE A 51 10.06 -3.69 -7.33
C ILE A 51 9.46 -3.02 -6.09
N ALA A 52 8.82 -3.78 -5.20
CA ALA A 52 8.24 -3.23 -3.98
C ALA A 52 9.31 -2.56 -3.08
N MET A 53 10.47 -3.20 -2.92
CA MET A 53 11.56 -2.69 -2.10
C MET A 53 12.20 -1.42 -2.69
N SER A 54 12.46 -1.41 -4.00
CA SER A 54 12.97 -0.22 -4.69
C SER A 54 11.99 0.94 -4.68
N ALA A 55 10.69 0.68 -4.86
CA ALA A 55 9.63 1.68 -4.75
C ALA A 55 9.58 2.29 -3.34
N MET A 56 9.63 1.47 -2.28
CA MET A 56 9.64 1.98 -0.91
C MET A 56 10.93 2.73 -0.56
N TYR A 57 12.07 2.32 -1.12
CA TYR A 57 13.32 3.08 -0.98
C TYR A 57 13.20 4.47 -1.62
N ALA A 58 12.73 4.54 -2.87
CA ALA A 58 12.50 5.82 -3.55
C ALA A 58 11.50 6.69 -2.78
N ALA A 59 10.37 6.11 -2.33
CA ALA A 59 9.34 6.83 -1.59
C ALA A 59 9.87 7.46 -0.29
N ASN A 60 10.68 6.73 0.48
CA ASN A 60 11.18 7.22 1.76
C ASN A 60 12.33 8.24 1.64
N HIS A 61 13.05 8.27 0.51
CA HIS A 61 14.26 9.11 0.36
C HIS A 61 14.09 10.26 -0.64
N LEU A 62 13.06 10.23 -1.48
CA LEU A 62 12.79 11.31 -2.43
C LEU A 62 11.90 12.37 -1.77
N LYS A 63 12.43 13.59 -1.67
CA LYS A 63 11.69 14.72 -1.09
C LYS A 63 10.44 15.04 -1.93
N GLY A 64 9.32 15.21 -1.24
CA GLY A 64 8.04 15.60 -1.84
C GLY A 64 7.13 14.43 -2.21
N VAL A 65 7.56 13.17 -2.01
CA VAL A 65 6.66 12.02 -2.16
C VAL A 65 5.59 12.06 -1.07
N THR A 66 4.32 11.94 -1.47
CA THR A 66 3.16 11.96 -0.55
C THR A 66 2.40 10.64 -0.51
N ALA A 67 2.60 9.74 -1.48
CA ALA A 67 1.92 8.45 -1.50
C ALA A 67 2.66 7.40 -2.34
N ILE A 68 2.38 6.13 -2.03
CA ILE A 68 2.70 4.97 -2.87
C ILE A 68 1.39 4.41 -3.41
N ILE A 69 1.34 4.11 -4.71
CA ILE A 69 0.18 3.53 -5.39
C ILE A 69 0.59 2.17 -5.94
N THR A 70 -0.07 1.13 -5.47
CA THR A 70 0.17 -0.24 -5.89
C THR A 70 -0.98 -0.73 -6.77
N MET A 71 -0.72 -0.88 -8.07
CA MET A 71 -1.67 -1.53 -8.97
C MET A 71 -1.53 -3.05 -8.80
N THR A 72 -2.54 -3.72 -8.26
CA THR A 72 -2.42 -5.13 -7.86
C THR A 72 -3.74 -5.89 -7.95
N GLU A 73 -3.70 -7.08 -8.56
CA GLU A 73 -4.87 -7.95 -8.66
C GLU A 73 -5.00 -8.90 -7.46
N SER A 74 -3.88 -9.29 -6.84
CA SER A 74 -3.83 -10.23 -5.72
C SER A 74 -3.54 -9.59 -4.36
N GLY A 75 -3.10 -8.32 -4.36
CA GLY A 75 -2.64 -7.63 -3.14
C GLY A 75 -1.18 -7.90 -2.79
N ARG A 76 -0.46 -8.74 -3.55
CA ARG A 76 0.92 -9.14 -3.22
C ARG A 76 1.89 -7.97 -3.16
N THR A 77 1.81 -7.03 -4.10
CA THR A 77 2.65 -5.83 -4.09
C THR A 77 2.38 -4.97 -2.87
N ALA A 78 1.10 -4.73 -2.54
CA ALA A 78 0.69 -3.99 -1.34
C ALA A 78 1.20 -4.65 -0.05
N LEU A 79 1.15 -5.99 0.03
CA LEU A 79 1.72 -6.74 1.14
C LEU A 79 3.22 -6.50 1.28
N MET A 80 3.98 -6.57 0.17
CA MET A 80 5.44 -6.40 0.20
C MET A 80 5.83 -4.97 0.57
N THR A 81 5.17 -3.95 0.00
CA THR A 81 5.42 -2.55 0.33
C THR A 81 5.08 -2.24 1.79
N SER A 82 3.97 -2.79 2.33
CA SER A 82 3.55 -2.57 3.73
C SER A 82 4.50 -3.15 4.78
N ARG A 83 5.42 -4.05 4.40
CA ARG A 83 6.44 -4.60 5.30
C ARG A 83 7.54 -3.60 5.61
N ILE A 84 7.65 -2.54 4.82
CA ILE A 84 8.66 -1.50 4.99
C ILE A 84 8.05 -0.33 5.76
N SER A 85 8.63 -0.05 6.92
CA SER A 85 8.25 1.11 7.73
C SER A 85 8.34 2.41 6.92
N SER A 86 7.23 3.13 6.87
CA SER A 86 7.07 4.43 6.24
C SER A 86 5.90 5.15 6.90
N GLY A 87 5.95 6.48 6.91
CA GLY A 87 4.80 7.33 7.27
C GLY A 87 3.89 7.67 6.09
N LEU A 88 4.24 7.19 4.89
CA LEU A 88 3.47 7.45 3.68
C LEU A 88 2.31 6.46 3.53
N PRO A 89 1.12 6.92 3.08
CA PRO A 89 0.02 6.03 2.75
C PRO A 89 0.35 5.17 1.52
N ILE A 90 -0.10 3.92 1.54
CA ILE A 90 -0.05 3.00 0.41
C ILE A 90 -1.48 2.80 -0.10
N PHE A 91 -1.75 3.11 -1.36
CA PHE A 91 -3.04 2.84 -2.00
C PHE A 91 -2.97 1.51 -2.76
N ALA A 92 -3.82 0.55 -2.40
CA ALA A 92 -3.94 -0.72 -3.12
C ALA A 92 -5.09 -0.63 -4.14
N MET A 93 -4.72 -0.48 -5.41
CA MET A 93 -5.66 -0.32 -6.53
C MET A 93 -5.99 -1.70 -7.10
N SER A 94 -7.25 -2.12 -6.98
CA SER A 94 -7.74 -3.40 -7.47
C SER A 94 -9.20 -3.33 -7.88
N ARG A 95 -9.60 -4.11 -8.88
CA ARG A 95 -11.01 -4.31 -9.24
C ARG A 95 -11.68 -5.44 -8.45
N HIS A 96 -10.89 -6.24 -7.73
CA HIS A 96 -11.37 -7.42 -7.03
C HIS A 96 -11.68 -7.11 -5.56
N GLU A 97 -12.95 -7.18 -5.17
CA GLU A 97 -13.41 -6.99 -3.79
C GLU A 97 -12.68 -7.89 -2.79
N ARG A 98 -12.38 -9.14 -3.17
CA ARG A 98 -11.58 -10.05 -2.33
C ARG A 98 -10.20 -9.48 -2.01
N THR A 99 -9.56 -8.84 -2.98
CA THR A 99 -8.23 -8.23 -2.82
C THR A 99 -8.30 -6.94 -2.01
N LEU A 100 -9.33 -6.13 -2.21
CA LEU A 100 -9.57 -4.93 -1.41
C LEU A 100 -9.80 -5.28 0.07
N ASN A 101 -10.66 -6.26 0.34
CA ASN A 101 -10.93 -6.77 1.69
C ASN A 101 -9.69 -7.39 2.35
N LEU A 102 -8.88 -8.12 1.58
CA LEU A 102 -7.62 -8.68 2.06
C LEU A 102 -6.62 -7.58 2.46
N THR A 103 -6.47 -6.56 1.61
CA THR A 103 -5.48 -5.49 1.80
C THR A 103 -5.87 -4.50 2.88
N ALA A 104 -7.15 -4.44 3.28
CA ALA A 104 -7.62 -3.66 4.44
C ALA A 104 -6.94 -4.06 5.77
N LEU A 105 -6.35 -5.25 5.86
CA LEU A 105 -5.58 -5.72 7.02
C LEU A 105 -4.11 -5.26 7.02
N TYR A 106 -3.60 -4.77 5.90
CA TYR A 106 -2.18 -4.46 5.77
C TYR A 106 -1.85 -3.08 6.35
N ARG A 107 -0.72 -2.99 7.07
CA ARG A 107 -0.30 -1.75 7.73
C ARG A 107 -0.11 -0.64 6.71
N GLY A 108 -0.74 0.52 6.94
CA GLY A 108 -0.60 1.70 6.10
C GLY A 108 -1.24 1.58 4.71
N VAL A 109 -1.99 0.50 4.45
CA VAL A 109 -2.63 0.27 3.15
C VAL A 109 -4.10 0.73 3.19
N THR A 110 -4.46 1.56 2.22
CA THR A 110 -5.85 1.95 1.93
C THR A 110 -6.29 1.28 0.63
N PRO A 111 -7.22 0.30 0.67
CA PRO A 111 -7.76 -0.30 -0.53
C PRO A 111 -8.65 0.69 -1.28
N VAL A 112 -8.48 0.76 -2.61
CA VAL A 112 -9.29 1.62 -3.48
C VAL A 112 -9.72 0.82 -4.70
N HIS A 113 -11.04 0.73 -4.89
CA HIS A 113 -11.60 0.09 -6.08
C HIS A 113 -11.17 0.85 -7.34
N PHE A 114 -10.58 0.12 -8.29
CA PHE A 114 -10.08 0.68 -9.54
C PHE A 114 -10.15 -0.39 -10.63
N ASP A 115 -10.97 -0.14 -11.65
CA ASP A 115 -11.14 -0.99 -12.83
C ASP A 115 -11.03 -0.12 -14.08
N SER A 116 -9.82 -0.06 -14.64
CA SER A 116 -9.53 0.67 -15.86
C SER A 116 -9.36 -0.29 -17.02
N ALA A 117 -9.91 0.08 -18.18
CA ALA A 117 -9.66 -0.61 -19.44
C ALA A 117 -8.29 -0.26 -20.05
N ASN A 118 -7.60 0.74 -19.48
CA ASN A 118 -6.27 1.15 -19.91
C ASN A 118 -5.18 0.30 -19.23
N ASP A 119 -3.98 0.34 -19.79
CA ASP A 119 -2.78 -0.28 -19.22
C ASP A 119 -1.63 0.73 -19.09
N GLY A 120 -0.59 0.33 -18.37
CA GLY A 120 0.65 1.10 -18.27
C GLY A 120 0.46 2.50 -17.68
N VAL A 121 1.05 3.50 -18.35
CA VAL A 121 1.04 4.89 -17.88
C VAL A 121 -0.37 5.49 -17.88
N ALA A 122 -1.21 5.14 -18.86
CA ALA A 122 -2.58 5.66 -18.92
C ALA A 122 -3.40 5.23 -17.69
N ALA A 123 -3.34 3.95 -17.33
CA ALA A 123 -3.97 3.44 -16.11
C ALA A 123 -3.38 4.08 -14.84
N ALA A 124 -2.07 4.27 -14.79
CA ALA A 124 -1.41 4.92 -13.66
C ALA A 124 -1.89 6.37 -13.48
N SER A 125 -1.99 7.14 -14.56
CA SER A 125 -2.50 8.51 -14.52
C SER A 125 -3.97 8.58 -14.10
N GLU A 126 -4.79 7.63 -14.57
CA GLU A 126 -6.19 7.51 -14.17
C GLU A 126 -6.33 7.19 -12.66
N ALA A 127 -5.51 6.27 -12.14
CA ALA A 127 -5.46 5.96 -10.72
C ALA A 127 -5.06 7.18 -9.86
N VAL A 128 -4.07 7.96 -10.31
CA VAL A 128 -3.66 9.20 -9.62
C VAL A 128 -4.79 10.23 -9.61
N ASN A 129 -5.45 10.42 -10.76
CA ASN A 129 -6.60 11.34 -10.85
C ASN A 129 -7.74 10.90 -9.94
N LEU A 130 -8.07 9.61 -9.90
CA LEU A 130 -9.09 9.08 -9.00
C LEU A 130 -8.77 9.37 -7.53
N LEU A 131 -7.51 9.19 -7.11
CA LEU A 131 -7.08 9.46 -5.74
C LEU A 131 -7.13 10.96 -5.41
N ARG A 132 -6.77 11.82 -6.36
CA ARG A 132 -6.95 13.28 -6.24
C ARG A 132 -8.43 13.66 -6.10
N ASP A 133 -9.29 13.10 -6.94
CA ASP A 133 -10.73 13.41 -6.94
C ASP A 133 -11.41 12.90 -5.65
N LYS A 134 -10.87 11.85 -5.02
CA LYS A 134 -11.25 11.38 -3.67
C LYS A 134 -10.66 12.22 -2.53
N GLY A 135 -9.79 13.19 -2.81
CA GLY A 135 -9.16 14.06 -1.82
C GLY A 135 -7.94 13.48 -1.11
N TYR A 136 -7.37 12.39 -1.61
CA TYR A 136 -6.15 11.78 -1.04
C TYR A 136 -4.86 12.45 -1.49
N LEU A 137 -4.87 13.06 -2.68
CA LEU A 137 -3.70 13.69 -3.30
C LEU A 137 -4.01 15.14 -3.68
N MET A 138 -2.99 15.99 -3.64
CA MET A 138 -3.07 17.38 -4.07
C MET A 138 -2.33 17.59 -5.40
N SER A 139 -2.68 18.67 -6.11
CA SER A 139 -1.91 19.06 -7.29
C SER A 139 -0.49 19.48 -6.88
N GLY A 140 0.52 18.88 -7.52
CA GLY A 140 1.93 19.09 -7.19
C GLY A 140 2.54 18.01 -6.30
N ASP A 141 1.72 17.08 -5.80
CA ASP A 141 2.21 15.91 -5.07
C ASP A 141 3.03 14.98 -5.98
N LEU A 142 4.12 14.46 -5.44
CA LEU A 142 4.88 13.40 -6.08
C LEU A 142 4.41 12.04 -5.53
N VAL A 143 4.18 11.09 -6.42
CA VAL A 143 3.72 9.74 -6.05
C VAL A 143 4.59 8.67 -6.69
N ILE A 144 4.75 7.55 -6.00
CA ILE A 144 5.43 6.37 -6.53
C ILE A 144 4.37 5.37 -6.96
N VAL A 145 4.37 4.96 -8.23
CA VAL A 145 3.43 3.95 -8.75
C VAL A 145 4.19 2.66 -9.06
N THR A 146 3.76 1.54 -8.49
CA THR A 146 4.24 0.22 -8.92
C THR A 146 3.30 -0.33 -10.00
N PRO A 147 3.83 -0.82 -11.13
CA PRO A 147 3.02 -1.32 -12.23
C PRO A 147 2.19 -2.54 -11.80
N LYS A 148 1.06 -2.73 -12.50
CA LYS A 148 0.30 -3.98 -12.43
C LYS A 148 1.19 -5.08 -13.00
N ASN A 149 1.66 -5.98 -12.15
CA ASN A 149 2.42 -7.12 -12.65
C ASN A 149 1.41 -8.12 -13.23
N ALA A 150 1.39 -8.24 -14.56
CA ALA A 150 0.74 -9.36 -15.22
C ALA A 150 1.50 -10.60 -14.78
N GLY A 151 0.90 -11.44 -13.94
CA GLY A 151 1.50 -12.69 -13.50
C GLY A 151 1.73 -13.62 -14.70
N ARG A 152 2.83 -13.45 -15.43
CA ARG A 152 3.35 -14.45 -16.36
C ARG A 152 4.04 -15.52 -15.53
N ARG A 153 3.25 -16.46 -14.99
CA ARG A 153 3.77 -17.66 -14.32
C ARG A 153 4.02 -18.85 -15.25
N ASP A 154 3.75 -18.75 -16.57
CA ASP A 154 3.79 -19.93 -17.46
C ASP A 154 4.63 -19.83 -18.76
N GLU A 155 5.43 -18.79 -19.01
CA GLU A 155 6.18 -18.68 -20.30
C GLU A 155 7.71 -18.90 -20.21
N TYR A 156 8.29 -19.13 -19.03
CA TYR A 156 9.74 -19.37 -18.88
C TYR A 156 10.07 -20.76 -18.33
N ARG A 157 9.43 -21.80 -18.88
CA ARG A 157 9.81 -23.21 -18.66
C ARG A 157 10.26 -23.94 -19.93
N GLY A 158 10.77 -23.21 -20.91
CA GLY A 158 11.53 -23.76 -22.03
C GLY A 158 12.78 -22.91 -22.24
N PHE A 159 13.90 -23.56 -22.53
CA PHE A 159 15.27 -23.01 -22.62
C PHE A 159 15.98 -22.91 -21.27
N TYR A 160 16.30 -24.05 -20.67
CA TYR A 160 17.69 -24.52 -20.52
C TYR A 160 17.69 -26.05 -20.57
#